data_AF-A0A6J8EL85-F1
#
_entry.id   AF-A0A6J8EL85-F1
#
_cell.length_a   1.000
_cell.length_b   1.000
_cell.length_c   1.000
_cell.angle_alpha   90.00
_cell.angle_beta   90.00
_cell.angle_gamma   90.00
#
_symmetry.space_group_name_H-M   'P 1'
#
loop_
_entity.id
_entity.type
_entity.pdbx_description
1 polymer ?
#
loop_
_entity_poly.entity_id
_entity_poly.type
_entity_poly.pdbx_seq_one_letter_code
_entity_poly.pdbx_strand_id
1 'polypeptide(L)'
;MEVLVSVTKVTGATCDGGNVTKVTGATFDGGIGKCNQSKGTTCDGGNVTKVTGATCDGGGWAASDNNAYQYLQIDLEELWEITSIKTQDINKWNWYGTQAFRIFHSKDGLTWTAYNTYLSDEILGETFNRLDKVTTIQFNPTIKTRFIVFNPVKYNWRPSMRVELYGCKRNDVATNDISTIIETYIELDTVWIPSQSPVIIDRHISIRPLATLTIQAGVSVIFTSTDAGIDVYGTLRVNGIEAVETIFTSSFPVTSKKAQWKGIIHQPGGNVSLWYAVVRQATVGIRGDSIGINLGHSNIYSCDTGIQLSGGTTNNATSKHTLSVSIFTILHTRSVHNTYGIRLHGNEQRPHIFIDQSEFSFNYKHGLVIANWNDASSTETVLHLYNSKLNDNSESGLLSSSSYTKLVLSL
;
A
#
# COMPACT_ATOMS: atom_id res chain seq x y z
N MET A 1 -21.46 -29.96 -9.17
CA MET A 1 -22.26 -30.70 -8.17
C MET A 1 -22.31 -29.79 -6.95
N GLU A 2 -23.48 -29.19 -6.73
CA GLU A 2 -23.75 -28.21 -5.68
C GLU A 2 -23.67 -28.86 -4.29
N VAL A 3 -23.08 -28.15 -3.33
CA VAL A 3 -23.19 -28.51 -1.91
C VAL A 3 -24.01 -27.45 -1.22
N LEU A 4 -25.15 -27.91 -0.71
CA LEU A 4 -26.08 -27.20 0.15
C LEU A 4 -25.36 -26.63 1.36
N VAL A 5 -25.60 -25.36 1.62
CA VAL A 5 -25.24 -24.72 2.89
C VAL A 5 -26.54 -24.26 3.56
N SER A 6 -26.69 -24.58 4.83
CA SER A 6 -27.94 -24.41 5.58
C SER A 6 -28.32 -22.94 5.71
N VAL A 7 -29.58 -22.66 5.38
CA VAL A 7 -30.20 -21.33 5.38
C VAL A 7 -30.90 -21.09 6.71
N THR A 8 -30.64 -19.93 7.33
CA THR A 8 -31.68 -19.24 8.10
C THR A 8 -31.89 -17.87 7.49
N LYS A 9 -32.97 -17.72 6.74
CA LYS A 9 -33.43 -16.47 6.16
C LYS A 9 -34.00 -15.62 7.30
N VAL A 10 -33.34 -14.52 7.65
CA VAL A 10 -33.97 -13.46 8.46
C VAL A 10 -34.28 -12.31 7.52
N THR A 11 -35.52 -12.24 7.07
CA THR A 11 -36.08 -11.03 6.46
C THR A 11 -36.47 -10.08 7.58
N GLY A 12 -35.65 -9.07 7.82
CA GLY A 12 -35.87 -7.97 8.75
C GLY A 12 -34.94 -6.82 8.40
N ALA A 13 -35.30 -5.59 8.77
CA ALA A 13 -34.55 -4.36 8.44
C ALA A 13 -33.17 -4.24 9.14
N THR A 14 -32.72 -5.28 9.84
CA THR A 14 -31.47 -5.37 10.59
C THR A 14 -30.67 -6.59 10.14
N CYS A 15 -29.36 -6.41 9.91
CA CYS A 15 -28.46 -7.48 9.48
C CYS A 15 -28.11 -8.36 10.69
N ASP A 16 -28.96 -9.34 11.01
CA ASP A 16 -28.88 -10.09 12.27
C ASP A 16 -27.86 -11.27 12.26
N GLY A 17 -26.77 -11.15 11.49
CA GLY A 17 -25.60 -12.04 11.62
C GLY A 17 -25.79 -13.51 11.23
N GLY A 18 -26.52 -13.80 10.15
CA GLY A 18 -26.58 -15.15 9.56
C GLY A 18 -25.20 -15.61 9.06
N ASN A 19 -24.95 -16.93 9.00
CA ASN A 19 -23.69 -17.44 8.44
C ASN A 19 -23.60 -17.07 6.93
N VAL A 20 -22.42 -16.71 6.45
CA VAL A 20 -22.15 -16.43 5.03
C VAL A 20 -21.83 -17.73 4.33
N THR A 21 -22.78 -18.21 3.54
CA THR A 21 -22.83 -19.60 3.10
C THR A 21 -22.41 -19.84 1.64
N LYS A 22 -22.06 -18.77 0.92
CA LYS A 22 -21.66 -18.83 -0.49
C LYS A 22 -20.31 -18.12 -0.67
N VAL A 23 -19.26 -18.91 -0.86
CA VAL A 23 -17.89 -18.47 -1.15
C VAL A 23 -17.39 -19.33 -2.30
N THR A 24 -16.97 -18.73 -3.42
CA THR A 24 -16.54 -19.49 -4.60
C THR A 24 -15.05 -19.43 -4.90
N GLY A 25 -14.29 -18.63 -4.15
CA GLY A 25 -12.84 -18.56 -4.31
C GLY A 25 -12.12 -17.99 -3.10
N ALA A 26 -10.98 -18.59 -2.76
CA ALA A 26 -9.93 -17.91 -2.00
C ALA A 26 -8.70 -17.74 -2.88
N THR A 27 -8.10 -16.55 -2.81
CA THR A 27 -6.84 -16.25 -3.48
C THR A 27 -5.75 -16.13 -2.41
N PHE A 28 -4.57 -16.67 -2.72
CA PHE A 28 -3.40 -16.71 -1.84
C PHE A 28 -2.23 -16.01 -2.51
N ASP A 29 -1.27 -15.57 -1.72
CA ASP A 29 -0.19 -14.66 -2.10
C ASP A 29 0.93 -15.26 -2.98
N GLY A 30 0.65 -16.35 -3.70
CA GLY A 30 1.50 -16.80 -4.81
C GLY A 30 2.75 -17.59 -4.43
N GLY A 31 2.82 -18.18 -3.23
CA GLY A 31 3.87 -19.15 -2.92
C GLY A 31 3.80 -20.37 -3.87
N ILE A 32 4.86 -20.62 -4.63
CA ILE A 32 5.00 -21.84 -5.46
C ILE A 32 5.20 -23.03 -4.53
N GLY A 33 4.10 -23.53 -3.99
CA GLY A 33 3.99 -24.83 -3.33
C GLY A 33 2.95 -25.65 -4.08
N LYS A 34 3.40 -26.65 -4.86
CA LYS A 34 2.51 -27.59 -5.53
C LYS A 34 1.69 -28.34 -4.46
N CYS A 35 0.36 -28.28 -4.49
CA CYS A 35 -0.46 -29.36 -3.94
C CYS A 35 -0.14 -30.61 -4.77
N ASN A 36 0.70 -31.50 -4.24
CA ASN A 36 0.99 -32.77 -4.90
C ASN A 36 -0.33 -33.56 -4.98
N GLN A 37 -0.80 -33.80 -6.21
CA GLN A 37 -2.01 -34.56 -6.55
C GLN A 37 -1.91 -36.07 -6.19
N SER A 38 -1.03 -36.47 -5.29
CA SER A 38 -0.69 -37.87 -5.03
C SER A 38 -0.79 -38.22 -3.54
N LYS A 39 -1.96 -37.95 -2.96
CA LYS A 39 -2.64 -38.72 -1.91
C LYS A 39 -3.90 -37.94 -1.50
N GLY A 40 -5.06 -38.58 -1.62
CA GLY A 40 -6.37 -37.95 -1.43
C GLY A 40 -6.59 -37.40 -0.02
N THR A 41 -6.25 -36.13 0.19
CA THR A 41 -6.73 -35.32 1.32
C THR A 41 -7.51 -34.15 0.76
N THR A 42 -8.83 -34.35 0.71
CA THR A 42 -9.84 -33.30 0.57
C THR A 42 -9.69 -32.31 1.73
N CYS A 43 -9.81 -31.01 1.45
CA CYS A 43 -9.92 -29.98 2.49
C CYS A 43 -11.38 -30.00 3.02
N ASP A 44 -11.76 -31.07 3.72
CA ASP A 44 -13.04 -31.14 4.44
C ASP A 44 -12.89 -30.39 5.77
N GLY A 45 -13.42 -29.16 5.82
CA GLY A 45 -13.37 -28.32 7.03
C GLY A 45 -13.69 -26.84 6.87
N GLY A 46 -13.94 -26.37 5.64
CA GLY A 46 -14.42 -25.02 5.34
C GLY A 46 -14.50 -24.83 3.83
N ASN A 47 -15.70 -24.61 3.29
CA ASN A 47 -15.93 -24.53 1.84
C ASN A 47 -15.19 -23.33 1.22
N VAL A 48 -14.03 -23.60 0.64
CA VAL A 48 -13.29 -22.69 -0.23
C VAL A 48 -13.04 -23.44 -1.53
N THR A 49 -13.77 -23.09 -2.59
CA THR A 49 -13.53 -23.69 -3.91
C THR A 49 -12.26 -23.10 -4.54
N LYS A 50 -11.34 -24.00 -4.92
CA LYS A 50 -10.10 -23.77 -5.67
C LYS A 50 -8.94 -23.15 -4.88
N VAL A 51 -8.03 -24.03 -4.43
CA VAL A 51 -6.80 -23.69 -3.69
C VAL A 51 -5.60 -23.72 -4.64
N THR A 52 -4.83 -22.63 -4.67
CA THR A 52 -3.50 -22.59 -5.30
C THR A 52 -2.55 -21.85 -4.37
N GLY A 53 -1.48 -22.50 -3.88
CA GLY A 53 -0.44 -21.84 -3.05
C GLY A 53 -0.60 -21.90 -1.52
N ALA A 54 -1.50 -22.74 -0.99
CA ALA A 54 -1.64 -23.01 0.45
C ALA A 54 -1.60 -24.52 0.74
N THR A 55 -1.02 -24.94 1.87
CA THR A 55 -1.15 -26.32 2.35
C THR A 55 -2.37 -26.43 3.26
N CYS A 56 -3.31 -27.33 2.94
CA CYS A 56 -4.41 -27.71 3.84
C CYS A 56 -3.85 -28.61 4.95
N ASP A 57 -3.04 -28.05 5.85
CA ASP A 57 -2.45 -28.78 6.97
C ASP A 57 -3.39 -28.74 8.18
N GLY A 58 -4.04 -29.85 8.51
CA GLY A 58 -4.88 -29.94 9.72
C GLY A 58 -6.24 -29.24 9.62
N GLY A 59 -6.81 -29.12 8.40
CA GLY A 59 -8.19 -28.65 8.19
C GLY A 59 -8.38 -27.13 8.13
N GLY A 60 -7.32 -26.34 7.89
CA GLY A 60 -7.41 -24.90 7.70
C GLY A 60 -6.36 -24.34 6.72
N TRP A 61 -6.28 -23.01 6.61
CA TRP A 61 -5.27 -22.34 5.78
C TRP A 61 -3.95 -22.18 6.53
N ALA A 62 -2.84 -22.39 5.82
CA ALA A 62 -1.50 -22.05 6.27
C ALA A 62 -0.72 -21.35 5.14
N ALA A 63 -0.08 -20.23 5.47
CA ALA A 63 0.73 -19.44 4.55
C ALA A 63 1.94 -20.22 4.05
N SER A 64 2.44 -19.96 2.84
CA SER A 64 3.63 -20.66 2.33
C SER A 64 4.92 -20.14 2.97
N ASP A 65 5.01 -18.83 3.17
CA ASP A 65 6.16 -18.17 3.80
C ASP A 65 5.82 -17.62 5.18
N ASN A 66 6.85 -17.35 5.99
CA ASN A 66 6.71 -16.84 7.35
C ASN A 66 7.03 -15.34 7.40
N ASN A 67 6.23 -14.51 6.71
CA ASN A 67 6.37 -13.04 6.76
C ASN A 67 5.03 -12.32 7.04
N ALA A 68 5.08 -11.01 7.31
CA ALA A 68 3.90 -10.19 7.63
C ALA A 68 3.04 -9.80 6.41
N TYR A 69 3.37 -10.27 5.21
CA TYR A 69 2.64 -9.95 3.97
C TYR A 69 1.77 -11.09 3.48
N GLN A 70 1.74 -12.21 4.21
CA GLN A 70 0.88 -13.35 3.91
C GLN A 70 -0.57 -12.97 4.14
N TYR A 71 -1.48 -13.52 3.33
CA TYR A 71 -2.90 -13.27 3.51
C TYR A 71 -3.79 -14.40 3.00
N LEU A 72 -4.98 -14.48 3.61
CA LEU A 72 -6.13 -15.26 3.14
C LEU A 72 -7.15 -14.27 2.58
N GLN A 73 -7.41 -14.32 1.27
CA GLN A 73 -8.48 -13.55 0.63
C GLN A 73 -9.69 -14.43 0.40
N ILE A 74 -10.89 -13.90 0.65
CA ILE A 74 -12.18 -14.54 0.40
C ILE A 74 -12.97 -13.64 -0.56
N ASP A 75 -13.42 -14.19 -1.69
CA ASP A 75 -14.39 -13.56 -2.60
C ASP A 75 -15.79 -14.10 -2.31
N LEU A 76 -16.70 -13.20 -1.92
CA LEU A 76 -18.10 -13.48 -1.62
C LEU A 76 -19.01 -13.48 -2.86
N GLU A 77 -18.43 -13.23 -4.05
CA GLU A 77 -19.06 -13.03 -5.37
C GLU A 77 -19.95 -11.80 -5.49
N GLU A 78 -20.66 -11.48 -4.42
CA GLU A 78 -21.70 -10.47 -4.35
C GLU A 78 -21.38 -9.50 -3.21
N LEU A 79 -22.12 -8.39 -3.13
CA LEU A 79 -21.94 -7.46 -2.04
C LEU A 79 -22.63 -7.98 -0.77
N TRP A 80 -21.88 -8.04 0.33
CA TRP A 80 -22.38 -8.43 1.65
C TRP A 80 -22.14 -7.32 2.67
N GLU A 81 -22.95 -7.32 3.72
CA GLU A 81 -22.70 -6.59 4.95
C GLU A 81 -22.32 -7.59 6.04
N ILE A 82 -21.03 -7.60 6.39
CA ILE A 82 -20.44 -8.51 7.36
C ILE A 82 -20.49 -7.86 8.74
N THR A 83 -21.07 -8.56 9.70
CA THR A 83 -21.31 -8.11 11.07
C THR A 83 -20.35 -8.73 12.06
N SER A 84 -19.87 -9.94 11.80
CA SER A 84 -18.86 -10.58 12.64
C SER A 84 -18.09 -11.67 11.91
N ILE A 85 -17.02 -12.11 12.55
CA ILE A 85 -16.24 -13.29 12.15
C ILE A 85 -16.07 -14.22 13.34
N LYS A 86 -15.87 -15.50 13.04
CA LYS A 86 -15.27 -16.44 13.98
C LYS A 86 -13.94 -16.92 13.44
N THR A 87 -12.94 -16.96 14.30
CA THR A 87 -11.61 -17.44 13.96
C THR A 87 -11.22 -18.60 14.85
N GLN A 88 -10.49 -19.54 14.30
CA GLN A 88 -9.88 -20.64 15.05
C GLN A 88 -8.51 -20.98 14.45
N ASP A 89 -7.60 -21.52 15.25
CA ASP A 89 -6.31 -21.99 14.78
C ASP A 89 -6.40 -23.33 14.03
N ILE A 90 -5.31 -23.74 13.35
CA ILE A 90 -5.17 -25.10 12.82
C ILE A 90 -4.78 -26.03 13.97
N ASN A 91 -5.63 -27.01 14.28
CA ASN A 91 -5.49 -27.90 15.44
C ASN A 91 -4.43 -28.99 15.20
N LYS A 92 -3.24 -28.60 14.72
CA LYS A 92 -2.17 -29.53 14.34
C LYS A 92 -1.14 -29.66 15.47
N TRP A 93 -0.66 -28.55 16.06
CA TRP A 93 0.30 -28.54 17.18
C TRP A 93 0.23 -27.23 18.00
N ASN A 94 0.62 -27.28 19.28
CA ASN A 94 0.63 -26.14 20.21
C ASN A 94 1.65 -25.02 19.90
N TRP A 95 2.37 -25.11 18.79
CA TRP A 95 3.39 -24.13 18.36
C TRP A 95 3.13 -23.55 16.96
N TYR A 96 2.03 -23.94 16.29
CA TYR A 96 1.54 -23.24 15.09
C TYR A 96 0.44 -22.26 15.51
N GLY A 97 0.35 -21.12 14.83
CA GLY A 97 -0.87 -20.33 14.91
C GLY A 97 -0.78 -18.85 14.71
N THR A 98 -1.86 -18.26 14.21
CA THR A 98 -2.01 -16.79 14.11
C THR A 98 -2.47 -16.21 15.45
N GLN A 99 -1.61 -15.37 16.04
CA GLN A 99 -1.88 -14.64 17.28
C GLN A 99 -2.47 -13.24 17.01
N ALA A 100 -2.25 -12.66 15.85
CA ALA A 100 -2.87 -11.40 15.48
C ALA A 100 -2.93 -11.26 13.97
N PHE A 101 -3.98 -10.59 13.49
CA PHE A 101 -4.16 -10.30 12.07
C PHE A 101 -4.85 -8.95 11.85
N ARG A 102 -4.62 -8.36 10.69
CA ARG A 102 -5.34 -7.21 10.16
C ARG A 102 -6.42 -7.68 9.19
N ILE A 103 -7.46 -6.86 9.02
CA ILE A 103 -8.52 -7.10 8.04
C ILE A 103 -8.50 -6.00 7.00
N PHE A 104 -8.51 -6.40 5.73
CA PHE A 104 -8.73 -5.50 4.60
C PHE A 104 -9.98 -5.94 3.85
N HIS A 105 -10.68 -5.00 3.23
CA HIS A 105 -11.89 -5.30 2.48
C HIS A 105 -12.00 -4.43 1.23
N SER A 106 -12.70 -4.93 0.21
CA SER A 106 -12.84 -4.29 -1.08
C SER A 106 -14.16 -4.67 -1.78
N LYS A 107 -14.76 -3.73 -2.50
CA LYS A 107 -15.94 -3.99 -3.33
C LYS A 107 -15.57 -4.45 -4.74
N ASP A 108 -14.42 -4.00 -5.26
CA ASP A 108 -13.97 -4.16 -6.63
C ASP A 108 -12.76 -5.11 -6.79
N GLY A 109 -12.11 -5.47 -5.68
CA GLY A 109 -10.88 -6.28 -5.65
C GLY A 109 -9.62 -5.50 -6.04
N LEU A 110 -9.73 -4.19 -6.27
CA LEU A 110 -8.67 -3.30 -6.73
C LEU A 110 -8.34 -2.25 -5.66
N THR A 111 -9.36 -1.66 -5.05
CA THR A 111 -9.26 -0.66 -4.01
C THR A 111 -9.49 -1.30 -2.65
N TRP A 112 -8.46 -1.26 -1.79
CA TRP A 112 -8.49 -1.93 -0.50
C TRP A 112 -8.53 -0.94 0.65
N THR A 113 -9.45 -1.19 1.58
CA THR A 113 -9.62 -0.42 2.82
C THR A 113 -9.29 -1.30 4.02
N ALA A 114 -8.49 -0.77 4.96
CA ALA A 114 -8.23 -1.43 6.22
C ALA A 114 -9.42 -1.26 7.17
N TYR A 115 -9.86 -2.35 7.78
CA TYR A 115 -10.88 -2.30 8.82
C TYR A 115 -10.22 -1.95 10.17
N ASN A 116 -10.66 -0.84 10.77
CA ASN A 116 -10.09 -0.20 11.98
C ASN A 116 -8.62 0.23 11.83
N THR A 117 -8.43 1.44 11.32
CA THR A 117 -7.12 2.11 11.09
C THR A 117 -6.32 2.44 12.37
N TYR A 118 -6.87 2.19 13.57
CA TYR A 118 -6.34 2.68 14.85
C TYR A 118 -6.26 1.64 15.98
N LEU A 119 -6.32 0.34 15.69
CA LEU A 119 -6.04 -0.64 16.74
C LEU A 119 -4.52 -0.74 16.88
N SER A 120 -4.00 -0.14 17.95
CA SER A 120 -2.63 -0.32 18.40
C SER A 120 -2.28 -1.81 18.44
N ASP A 121 -0.99 -2.13 18.25
CA ASP A 121 -0.46 -3.49 18.41
C ASP A 121 -0.82 -4.11 19.79
N GLU A 122 -1.27 -3.29 20.74
CA GLU A 122 -1.74 -3.63 22.09
C GLU A 122 -3.10 -4.34 22.13
N ILE A 123 -4.10 -3.92 21.33
CA ILE A 123 -5.43 -4.57 21.31
C ILE A 123 -5.34 -5.96 20.64
N LEU A 124 -4.42 -6.11 19.69
CA LEU A 124 -4.10 -7.41 19.09
C LEU A 124 -3.39 -8.37 20.06
N GLY A 125 -2.81 -7.85 21.16
CA GLY A 125 -2.08 -8.63 22.15
C GLY A 125 -2.96 -9.43 23.13
N GLU A 126 -4.18 -8.95 23.43
CA GLU A 126 -5.00 -9.54 24.49
C GLU A 126 -6.03 -10.57 23.98
N THR A 127 -6.46 -10.54 22.72
CA THR A 127 -7.63 -11.33 22.27
C THR A 127 -7.35 -12.75 21.76
N PHE A 128 -6.09 -13.14 21.54
CA PHE A 128 -5.78 -14.31 20.70
C PHE A 128 -4.73 -15.27 21.26
N ASN A 129 -4.47 -15.19 22.56
CA ASN A 129 -3.41 -15.98 23.19
C ASN A 129 -3.81 -17.45 23.51
N ARG A 130 -4.75 -18.07 22.77
CA ARG A 130 -5.22 -19.45 23.05
C ARG A 130 -5.51 -20.25 21.77
N LEU A 131 -4.69 -21.28 21.56
CA LEU A 131 -4.46 -22.06 20.33
C LEU A 131 -5.62 -22.99 19.91
N ASP A 132 -6.71 -23.03 20.66
CA ASP A 132 -7.79 -24.01 20.51
C ASP A 132 -9.20 -23.40 20.54
N LYS A 133 -9.34 -22.17 21.05
CA LYS A 133 -10.65 -21.54 21.28
C LYS A 133 -11.15 -20.82 20.02
N VAL A 134 -12.40 -21.08 19.66
CA VAL A 134 -13.12 -20.27 18.66
C VAL A 134 -13.35 -18.87 19.25
N THR A 135 -12.79 -17.85 18.60
CA THR A 135 -12.95 -16.45 18.99
C THR A 135 -13.93 -15.77 18.05
N THR A 136 -14.93 -15.08 18.60
CA THR A 136 -15.89 -14.28 17.82
C THR A 136 -15.51 -12.81 17.90
N ILE A 137 -15.42 -12.13 16.76
CA ILE A 137 -15.10 -10.70 16.68
C ILE A 137 -16.27 -10.01 16.00
N GLN A 138 -16.88 -9.06 16.69
CA GLN A 138 -17.98 -8.25 16.16
C GLN A 138 -17.42 -7.00 15.48
N PHE A 139 -18.01 -6.64 14.35
CA PHE A 139 -17.67 -5.44 13.60
C PHE A 139 -18.60 -4.30 13.96
N ASN A 140 -18.02 -3.20 14.45
CA ASN A 140 -18.71 -1.94 14.67
C ASN A 140 -17.81 -0.77 14.23
N PRO A 141 -18.09 -0.11 13.09
CA PRO A 141 -19.21 -0.36 12.17
C PRO A 141 -19.09 -1.70 11.41
N THR A 142 -20.18 -2.15 10.81
CA THR A 142 -20.22 -3.34 9.93
C THR A 142 -19.39 -3.12 8.65
N ILE A 143 -18.97 -4.21 7.99
CA ILE A 143 -18.16 -4.15 6.76
C ILE A 143 -19.02 -4.43 5.54
N LYS A 144 -19.19 -3.44 4.64
CA LYS A 144 -19.86 -3.63 3.35
C LYS A 144 -18.85 -3.96 2.25
N THR A 145 -18.80 -5.22 1.82
CA THR A 145 -17.71 -5.70 0.96
C THR A 145 -18.10 -6.91 0.09
N ARG A 146 -17.34 -7.13 -0.99
CA ARG A 146 -17.35 -8.38 -1.76
C ARG A 146 -16.12 -9.22 -1.44
N PHE A 147 -14.96 -8.58 -1.33
CA PHE A 147 -13.70 -9.22 -1.00
C PHE A 147 -13.32 -8.89 0.44
N ILE A 148 -12.83 -9.87 1.19
CA ILE A 148 -12.27 -9.66 2.52
C ILE A 148 -10.96 -10.43 2.66
N VAL A 149 -9.98 -9.79 3.29
CA VAL A 149 -8.61 -10.27 3.41
C VAL A 149 -8.22 -10.29 4.88
N PHE A 150 -7.70 -11.43 5.32
CA PHE A 150 -7.10 -11.64 6.63
C PHE A 150 -5.58 -11.67 6.47
N ASN A 151 -4.88 -10.73 7.08
CA ASN A 151 -3.43 -10.61 7.01
C ASN A 151 -2.82 -10.86 8.39
N PRO A 152 -2.28 -12.06 8.66
CA PRO A 152 -1.56 -12.34 9.90
C PRO A 152 -0.35 -11.42 10.09
N VAL A 153 -0.24 -10.82 11.28
CA VAL A 153 0.87 -9.91 11.64
C VAL A 153 1.67 -10.41 12.84
N LYS A 154 1.11 -11.32 13.63
CA LYS A 154 1.79 -12.02 14.72
C LYS A 154 1.38 -13.48 14.70
N TYR A 155 2.35 -14.39 14.71
CA TYR A 155 2.10 -15.82 14.62
C TYR A 155 3.24 -16.62 15.23
N ASN A 156 2.93 -17.81 15.72
CA ASN A 156 3.92 -18.79 16.14
C ASN A 156 4.26 -19.69 14.96
N TRP A 157 5.56 -19.78 14.65
CA TRP A 157 6.15 -20.58 13.58
C TRP A 157 5.66 -20.26 12.17
N ARG A 158 4.37 -20.45 11.86
CA ARG A 158 3.79 -20.27 10.52
C ARG A 158 2.40 -19.63 10.60
N PRO A 159 2.11 -18.59 9.80
CA PRO A 159 0.78 -18.01 9.74
C PRO A 159 -0.25 -19.05 9.30
N SER A 160 -1.30 -19.21 10.09
CA SER A 160 -2.33 -20.21 9.85
C SER A 160 -3.64 -19.86 10.58
N MET A 161 -4.78 -20.14 9.95
CA MET A 161 -6.10 -19.85 10.54
C MET A 161 -7.24 -20.59 9.82
N ARG A 162 -8.38 -20.69 10.53
CA ARG A 162 -9.72 -20.99 10.04
C ARG A 162 -10.62 -19.80 10.31
N VAL A 163 -11.49 -19.48 9.37
CA VAL A 163 -12.36 -18.31 9.45
C VAL A 163 -13.77 -18.67 9.00
N GLU A 164 -14.75 -18.16 9.72
CA GLU A 164 -16.16 -18.12 9.34
C GLU A 164 -16.63 -16.66 9.34
N LEU A 165 -17.45 -16.27 8.37
CA LEU A 165 -18.00 -14.92 8.23
C LEU A 165 -19.50 -14.94 8.56
N TYR A 166 -19.99 -13.88 9.21
CA TYR A 166 -21.40 -13.70 9.54
C TYR A 166 -21.89 -12.35 9.05
N GLY A 167 -23.07 -12.33 8.44
CA GLY A 167 -23.64 -11.13 7.84
C GLY A 167 -24.88 -11.41 7.00
N CYS A 168 -25.21 -10.46 6.12
CA CYS A 168 -26.33 -10.55 5.20
C CYS A 168 -25.97 -10.03 3.81
N LYS A 169 -26.52 -10.66 2.78
CA LYS A 169 -26.36 -10.22 1.39
C LYS A 169 -27.04 -8.87 1.19
N ARG A 170 -26.39 -7.96 0.46
CA ARG A 170 -26.95 -6.67 0.06
C ARG A 170 -27.55 -6.80 -1.34
N ASN A 171 -28.73 -6.22 -1.54
CA ASN A 171 -29.38 -6.14 -2.85
C ASN A 171 -28.95 -4.91 -3.66
N ASP A 172 -27.94 -4.19 -3.18
CA ASP A 172 -27.35 -3.06 -3.88
C ASP A 172 -26.75 -3.61 -5.19
N VAL A 173 -27.14 -3.01 -6.33
CA VAL A 173 -26.52 -3.34 -7.63
C VAL A 173 -25.04 -3.02 -7.50
N ALA A 174 -24.17 -4.01 -7.64
CA ALA A 174 -22.75 -3.74 -7.86
C ALA A 174 -22.69 -2.84 -9.09
N THR A 175 -22.42 -1.55 -8.91
CA THR A 175 -22.17 -0.68 -10.05
C THR A 175 -21.00 -1.31 -10.77
N ASN A 176 -21.20 -1.64 -12.05
CA ASN A 176 -20.09 -1.98 -12.92
C ASN A 176 -19.30 -0.69 -13.10
N ASP A 177 -18.50 -0.32 -12.09
CA ASP A 177 -17.61 0.82 -12.16
C ASP A 177 -16.60 0.49 -13.26
N ILE A 178 -16.81 1.12 -14.42
CA ILE A 178 -15.96 0.91 -15.58
C ILE A 178 -14.60 1.51 -15.22
N SER A 179 -13.62 0.64 -15.00
CA SER A 179 -12.25 1.07 -14.78
C SER A 179 -11.65 1.60 -16.08
N THR A 180 -10.93 2.72 -16.01
CA THR A 180 -10.24 3.27 -17.19
C THR A 180 -8.84 2.69 -17.27
N ILE A 181 -8.54 1.90 -18.31
CA ILE A 181 -7.20 1.31 -18.51
C ILE A 181 -6.35 2.27 -19.35
N ILE A 182 -5.13 2.57 -18.89
CA ILE A 182 -4.16 3.39 -19.62
C ILE A 182 -2.95 2.54 -19.97
N GLU A 183 -2.71 2.36 -21.28
CA GLU A 183 -1.73 1.38 -21.75
C GLU A 183 -0.40 1.97 -22.24
N THR A 184 -0.30 3.28 -22.52
CA THR A 184 0.95 3.86 -23.06
C THR A 184 1.18 5.32 -22.66
N TYR A 185 0.95 6.28 -23.56
CA TYR A 185 1.45 7.65 -23.46
C TYR A 185 0.33 8.66 -23.27
N ILE A 186 0.61 9.70 -22.50
CA ILE A 186 -0.16 10.94 -22.49
C ILE A 186 0.56 11.93 -23.41
N GLU A 187 0.10 12.05 -24.65
CA GLU A 187 0.71 12.89 -25.69
C GLU A 187 0.11 14.29 -25.78
N LEU A 188 -1.09 14.46 -25.24
CA LEU A 188 -1.85 15.71 -25.23
C LEU A 188 -2.34 16.00 -23.81
N ASP A 189 -2.72 17.26 -23.58
CA ASP A 189 -3.35 17.67 -22.34
C ASP A 189 -4.57 16.80 -22.03
N THR A 190 -4.50 16.12 -20.89
CA THR A 190 -5.46 15.11 -20.47
C THR A 190 -5.90 15.40 -19.05
N VAL A 191 -7.20 15.22 -18.78
CA VAL A 191 -7.77 15.40 -17.44
C VAL A 191 -8.40 14.09 -17.00
N TRP A 192 -7.96 13.57 -15.85
CA TRP A 192 -8.63 12.48 -15.15
C TRP A 192 -9.59 13.05 -14.11
N ILE A 193 -10.84 12.58 -14.16
CA ILE A 193 -11.93 13.03 -13.28
C ILE A 193 -12.50 11.87 -12.46
N PRO A 194 -13.15 12.13 -11.32
CA PRO A 194 -13.62 11.06 -10.41
C PRO A 194 -14.56 10.04 -11.04
N SER A 195 -15.38 10.44 -12.01
CA SER A 195 -16.28 9.52 -12.72
C SER A 195 -15.57 8.49 -13.60
N GLN A 196 -14.25 8.62 -13.80
CA GLN A 196 -13.39 7.67 -14.52
C GLN A 196 -12.59 6.77 -13.55
N SER A 197 -12.77 6.94 -12.24
CA SER A 197 -12.06 6.20 -11.21
C SER A 197 -12.66 4.80 -11.01
N PRO A 198 -11.84 3.76 -10.75
CA PRO A 198 -10.38 3.79 -10.72
C PRO A 198 -9.75 3.85 -12.14
N VAL A 199 -8.65 4.59 -12.24
CA VAL A 199 -7.76 4.55 -13.41
C VAL A 199 -6.71 3.46 -13.17
N ILE A 200 -6.63 2.47 -14.07
CA ILE A 200 -5.75 1.31 -13.95
C ILE A 200 -4.53 1.49 -14.84
N ILE A 201 -3.35 1.25 -14.25
CA ILE A 201 -2.05 1.27 -14.92
C ILE A 201 -1.36 -0.08 -14.68
N ASP A 202 -1.22 -0.88 -15.74
CA ASP A 202 -0.60 -2.22 -15.67
C ASP A 202 0.89 -2.23 -16.02
N ARG A 203 1.40 -1.14 -16.60
CA ARG A 203 2.78 -0.96 -17.05
C ARG A 203 3.23 0.49 -16.93
N HIS A 204 4.48 0.77 -17.29
CA HIS A 204 4.97 2.13 -17.27
C HIS A 204 4.23 3.00 -18.30
N ILE A 205 3.68 4.13 -17.87
CA ILE A 205 3.14 5.17 -18.77
C ILE A 205 4.07 6.36 -18.78
N SER A 206 4.06 7.13 -19.87
CA SER A 206 4.83 8.38 -19.94
C SER A 206 3.96 9.58 -20.31
N ILE A 207 4.08 10.65 -19.53
CA ILE A 207 3.59 11.97 -19.91
C ILE A 207 4.67 12.59 -20.80
N ARG A 208 4.38 12.74 -22.09
CA ARG A 208 5.33 13.25 -23.08
C ARG A 208 5.68 14.72 -22.81
N PRO A 209 6.84 15.20 -23.32
CA PRO A 209 7.16 16.63 -23.28
C PRO A 209 5.99 17.47 -23.80
N LEU A 210 5.75 18.62 -23.17
CA LEU A 210 4.66 19.58 -23.46
C LEU A 210 3.24 19.11 -23.14
N ALA A 211 3.00 17.82 -22.89
CA ALA A 211 1.70 17.34 -22.45
C ALA A 211 1.50 17.57 -20.94
N THR A 212 0.28 17.91 -20.55
CA THR A 212 -0.13 18.02 -19.15
C THR A 212 -1.15 16.94 -18.80
N LEU A 213 -0.82 16.06 -17.86
CA LEU A 213 -1.80 15.23 -17.17
C LEU A 213 -2.28 15.97 -15.93
N THR A 214 -3.56 16.36 -15.90
CA THR A 214 -4.22 16.91 -14.72
C THR A 214 -5.10 15.85 -14.07
N ILE A 215 -4.92 15.60 -12.78
CA ILE A 215 -5.73 14.65 -12.01
C ILE A 215 -6.52 15.43 -10.97
N GLN A 216 -7.84 15.30 -11.02
CA GLN A 216 -8.76 15.98 -10.10
C GLN A 216 -8.92 15.23 -8.77
N ALA A 217 -9.30 15.97 -7.72
CA ALA A 217 -9.63 15.42 -6.41
C ALA A 217 -10.61 14.24 -6.48
N GLY A 218 -10.32 13.15 -5.76
CA GLY A 218 -11.15 11.95 -5.69
C GLY A 218 -10.85 10.89 -6.75
N VAL A 219 -9.89 11.14 -7.64
CA VAL A 219 -9.40 10.10 -8.55
C VAL A 219 -8.50 9.13 -7.80
N SER A 220 -8.80 7.83 -7.91
CA SER A 220 -7.90 6.73 -7.54
C SER A 220 -7.20 6.17 -8.77
N VAL A 221 -5.87 6.16 -8.73
CA VAL A 221 -4.96 5.58 -9.72
C VAL A 221 -4.37 4.29 -9.13
N ILE A 222 -4.65 3.17 -9.78
CA ILE A 222 -4.35 1.82 -9.31
C ILE A 222 -3.30 1.18 -10.20
N PHE A 223 -2.16 0.83 -9.61
CA PHE A 223 -1.09 0.10 -10.27
C PHE A 223 -1.23 -1.41 -10.01
N THR A 224 -1.33 -2.20 -11.07
CA THR A 224 -1.57 -3.66 -10.95
C THR A 224 -0.31 -4.51 -11.14
N SER A 225 0.85 -3.87 -11.37
CA SER A 225 2.15 -4.52 -11.58
C SER A 225 3.26 -3.80 -10.83
N THR A 226 4.23 -4.57 -10.32
CA THR A 226 5.46 -4.07 -9.69
C THR A 226 6.38 -3.29 -10.63
N ASP A 227 6.15 -3.39 -11.94
CA ASP A 227 6.88 -2.66 -12.98
C ASP A 227 6.11 -1.46 -13.53
N ALA A 228 4.87 -1.26 -13.09
CA ALA A 228 4.08 -0.09 -13.45
C ALA A 228 4.59 1.17 -12.74
N GLY A 229 4.40 2.33 -13.37
CA GLY A 229 4.89 3.62 -12.90
C GLY A 229 4.46 4.74 -13.82
N ILE A 230 4.82 5.98 -13.47
CA ILE A 230 4.56 7.16 -14.31
C ILE A 230 5.88 7.89 -14.54
N ASP A 231 6.36 7.91 -15.79
CA ASP A 231 7.45 8.75 -16.23
C ASP A 231 6.92 10.13 -16.63
N VAL A 232 7.44 11.19 -16.02
CA VAL A 232 6.96 12.57 -16.22
C VAL A 232 8.02 13.37 -16.98
N TYR A 233 7.94 13.36 -18.32
CA TYR A 233 8.72 14.24 -19.20
C TYR A 233 8.02 15.57 -19.49
N GLY A 234 6.68 15.59 -19.40
CA GLY A 234 5.83 16.79 -19.47
C GLY A 234 5.43 17.28 -18.08
N THR A 235 4.15 17.56 -17.87
CA THR A 235 3.63 18.02 -16.57
C THR A 235 2.63 17.03 -15.98
N LEU A 236 2.87 16.60 -14.74
CA LEU A 236 1.89 15.95 -13.88
C LEU A 236 1.37 16.97 -12.86
N ARG A 237 0.06 17.23 -12.87
CA ARG A 237 -0.59 18.13 -11.92
C ARG A 237 -1.72 17.40 -11.19
N VAL A 238 -1.60 17.24 -9.88
CA VAL A 238 -2.66 16.70 -9.03
C VAL A 238 -3.30 17.83 -8.22
N ASN A 239 -4.58 18.06 -8.48
CA ASN A 239 -5.39 19.09 -7.83
C ASN A 239 -6.33 18.43 -6.81
N GLY A 240 -5.76 17.82 -5.77
CA GLY A 240 -6.54 17.30 -4.65
C GLY A 240 -7.06 18.42 -3.74
N ILE A 241 -7.99 18.07 -2.85
CA ILE A 241 -8.50 18.94 -1.77
C ILE A 241 -8.55 18.17 -0.46
N GLU A 242 -8.52 18.88 0.67
CA GLU A 242 -8.40 18.29 2.03
C GLU A 242 -9.43 17.20 2.35
N ALA A 243 -10.68 17.39 1.92
CA ALA A 243 -11.76 16.43 2.18
C ALA A 243 -11.82 15.27 1.19
N VAL A 244 -11.11 15.36 0.05
CA VAL A 244 -11.21 14.42 -1.06
C VAL A 244 -9.81 14.21 -1.68
N GLU A 245 -9.08 13.27 -1.10
CA GLU A 245 -7.72 12.95 -1.53
C GLU A 245 -7.69 12.30 -2.93
N THR A 246 -6.62 12.55 -3.67
CA THR A 246 -6.28 11.79 -4.89
C THR A 246 -5.31 10.68 -4.53
N ILE A 247 -5.59 9.43 -4.91
CA ILE A 247 -4.85 8.27 -4.39
C ILE A 247 -4.05 7.60 -5.51
N PHE A 248 -2.76 7.36 -5.26
CA PHE A 248 -1.87 6.50 -6.06
C PHE A 248 -1.50 5.29 -5.21
N THR A 249 -1.95 4.11 -5.60
CA THR A 249 -1.77 2.89 -4.79
C THR A 249 -1.70 1.65 -5.68
N SER A 250 -1.21 0.55 -5.13
CA SER A 250 -1.30 -0.75 -5.82
C SER A 250 -2.65 -1.42 -5.62
N SER A 251 -2.98 -2.41 -6.45
CA SER A 251 -4.10 -3.32 -6.20
C SER A 251 -3.78 -4.41 -5.17
N PHE A 252 -2.58 -4.41 -4.56
CA PHE A 252 -2.18 -5.42 -3.59
C PHE A 252 -2.93 -5.24 -2.26
N PRO A 253 -3.62 -6.27 -1.73
CA PRO A 253 -4.54 -6.10 -0.61
C PRO A 253 -3.90 -5.67 0.71
N VAL A 254 -2.69 -6.15 1.02
CA VAL A 254 -1.98 -5.79 2.25
C VAL A 254 -1.32 -4.43 2.05
N THR A 255 -1.98 -3.37 2.53
CA THR A 255 -1.57 -1.98 2.24
C THR A 255 -0.21 -1.58 2.83
N SER A 256 0.35 -2.36 3.76
CA SER A 256 1.69 -2.16 4.30
C SER A 256 2.81 -2.79 3.46
N LYS A 257 2.48 -3.58 2.42
CA LYS A 257 3.49 -4.16 1.53
C LYS A 257 4.02 -3.09 0.58
N LYS A 258 5.32 -2.87 0.62
CA LYS A 258 6.07 -1.88 -0.16
C LYS A 258 6.42 -2.42 -1.56
N ALA A 259 6.92 -1.55 -2.44
CA ALA A 259 7.44 -1.94 -3.76
C ALA A 259 6.46 -2.71 -4.66
N GLN A 260 5.18 -2.34 -4.60
CA GLN A 260 4.12 -2.91 -5.43
C GLN A 260 3.93 -2.18 -6.77
N TRP A 261 4.66 -1.08 -6.99
CA TRP A 261 4.79 -0.33 -8.25
C TRP A 261 6.02 0.58 -8.15
N LYS A 262 6.55 1.08 -9.27
CA LYS A 262 7.85 1.79 -9.30
C LYS A 262 7.83 3.16 -8.62
N GLY A 263 6.77 3.94 -8.83
CA GLY A 263 6.69 5.32 -8.36
C GLY A 263 6.24 6.31 -9.42
N ILE A 264 6.14 7.57 -9.00
CA ILE A 264 6.09 8.73 -9.89
C ILE A 264 7.54 9.17 -10.13
N ILE A 265 7.98 9.09 -11.38
CA ILE A 265 9.37 9.30 -11.78
C ILE A 265 9.42 10.57 -12.62
N HIS A 266 9.89 11.64 -12.01
CA HIS A 266 10.24 12.87 -12.71
C HIS A 266 11.46 12.63 -13.61
N GLN A 267 11.37 13.16 -14.83
CA GLN A 267 12.41 13.07 -15.86
C GLN A 267 12.91 14.49 -16.19
N PRO A 268 14.13 14.65 -16.74
CA PRO A 268 14.68 15.95 -17.10
C PRO A 268 13.73 16.77 -18.00
N GLY A 269 13.42 17.99 -17.58
CA GLY A 269 12.48 18.87 -18.26
C GLY A 269 11.01 18.71 -17.85
N GLY A 270 10.70 17.70 -17.04
CA GLY A 270 9.36 17.47 -16.51
C GLY A 270 9.01 18.36 -15.30
N ASN A 271 7.72 18.38 -14.96
CA ASN A 271 7.20 19.05 -13.76
C ASN A 271 6.18 18.14 -13.06
N VAL A 272 6.32 17.98 -11.75
CA VAL A 272 5.41 17.23 -10.88
C VAL A 272 4.91 18.18 -9.79
N SER A 273 3.60 18.38 -9.73
CA SER A 273 2.95 19.11 -8.66
C SER A 273 1.86 18.25 -8.03
N LEU A 274 2.03 17.91 -6.75
CA LEU A 274 1.08 17.11 -5.99
C LEU A 274 0.50 17.90 -4.83
N TRP A 275 -0.81 18.13 -4.86
CA TRP A 275 -1.57 18.76 -3.78
C TRP A 275 -2.64 17.79 -3.26
N TYR A 276 -2.69 17.59 -1.93
CA TYR A 276 -3.62 16.66 -1.28
C TYR A 276 -3.66 15.27 -1.95
N ALA A 277 -2.47 14.76 -2.27
CA ALA A 277 -2.29 13.45 -2.87
C ALA A 277 -1.85 12.43 -1.82
N VAL A 278 -2.33 11.21 -1.97
CA VAL A 278 -1.84 10.04 -1.23
C VAL A 278 -1.04 9.17 -2.17
N VAL A 279 0.23 8.91 -1.85
CA VAL A 279 1.11 8.00 -2.61
C VAL A 279 1.57 6.87 -1.71
N ARG A 280 1.22 5.63 -2.03
CA ARG A 280 1.54 4.50 -1.16
C ARG A 280 1.88 3.20 -1.89
N GLN A 281 2.55 2.29 -1.19
CA GLN A 281 2.97 0.96 -1.69
C GLN A 281 3.95 1.01 -2.87
N ALA A 282 4.61 2.13 -3.13
CA ALA A 282 5.61 2.25 -4.19
C ALA A 282 6.97 1.70 -3.78
N THR A 283 7.85 1.45 -4.74
CA THR A 283 9.28 1.29 -4.49
C THR A 283 9.84 2.64 -4.06
N VAL A 284 9.69 3.66 -4.89
CA VAL A 284 9.92 5.05 -4.50
C VAL A 284 8.62 5.80 -4.73
N GLY A 285 8.05 6.46 -3.72
CA GLY A 285 6.81 7.21 -3.92
C GLY A 285 6.98 8.26 -5.01
N ILE A 286 8.00 9.10 -4.84
CA ILE A 286 8.37 10.15 -5.80
C ILE A 286 9.88 10.15 -5.99
N ARG A 287 10.32 10.04 -7.24
CA ARG A 287 11.73 10.05 -7.64
C ARG A 287 11.98 11.18 -8.64
N GLY A 288 13.08 11.92 -8.51
CA GLY A 288 13.55 12.82 -9.55
C GLY A 288 14.70 13.72 -9.14
N ASP A 289 15.05 14.66 -10.01
CA ASP A 289 15.95 15.78 -9.66
C ASP A 289 15.18 16.78 -8.79
N SER A 290 15.87 17.60 -7.99
CA SER A 290 15.20 18.58 -7.10
C SER A 290 14.51 19.74 -7.86
N ILE A 291 14.66 19.82 -9.18
CA ILE A 291 14.01 20.82 -10.04
C ILE A 291 12.67 20.28 -10.53
N GLY A 292 11.60 21.02 -10.23
CA GLY A 292 10.29 20.78 -10.84
C GLY A 292 9.40 19.81 -10.07
N ILE A 293 9.73 19.44 -8.84
CA ILE A 293 8.85 18.69 -7.94
C ILE A 293 8.35 19.61 -6.83
N ASN A 294 7.03 19.77 -6.71
CA ASN A 294 6.37 20.60 -5.71
C ASN A 294 5.31 19.78 -4.95
N LEU A 295 5.47 19.64 -3.63
CA LEU A 295 4.58 18.84 -2.80
C LEU A 295 3.88 19.70 -1.74
N GLY A 296 2.55 19.63 -1.71
CA GLY A 296 1.71 20.35 -0.75
C GLY A 296 0.66 19.42 -0.15
N HIS A 297 0.49 19.46 1.18
CA HIS A 297 -0.61 18.78 1.88
C HIS A 297 -0.78 17.28 1.54
N SER A 298 0.30 16.60 1.16
CA SER A 298 0.26 15.25 0.62
C SER A 298 0.75 14.22 1.64
N ASN A 299 0.37 12.96 1.48
CA ASN A 299 0.75 11.86 2.36
C ASN A 299 1.43 10.73 1.57
N ILE A 300 2.66 10.38 1.94
CA ILE A 300 3.49 9.41 1.25
C ILE A 300 3.89 8.32 2.24
N TYR A 301 3.35 7.12 2.12
CA TYR A 301 3.57 6.10 3.15
C TYR A 301 3.60 4.67 2.63
N SER A 302 4.18 3.77 3.42
CA SER A 302 4.34 2.35 3.03
C SER A 302 5.04 2.18 1.68
N CYS A 303 6.00 3.06 1.36
CA CYS A 303 6.94 2.91 0.26
C CYS A 303 8.29 2.37 0.77
N ASP A 304 9.15 1.82 -0.10
CA ASP A 304 10.54 1.57 0.32
C ASP A 304 11.24 2.90 0.60
N THR A 305 11.13 3.85 -0.32
CA THR A 305 11.53 5.24 -0.09
C THR A 305 10.34 6.15 -0.35
N GLY A 306 10.01 7.05 0.58
CA GLY A 306 8.92 8.00 0.36
C GLY A 306 9.26 8.96 -0.78
N ILE A 307 10.30 9.77 -0.57
CA ILE A 307 10.82 10.73 -1.55
C ILE A 307 12.30 10.45 -1.78
N GLN A 308 12.70 10.31 -3.04
CA GLN A 308 14.09 10.20 -3.42
C GLN A 308 14.46 11.33 -4.38
N LEU A 309 15.41 12.17 -3.98
CA LEU A 309 16.02 13.14 -4.86
C LEU A 309 17.37 12.61 -5.31
N SER A 310 17.61 12.58 -6.62
CA SER A 310 18.93 12.26 -7.12
C SER A 310 19.29 12.97 -8.41
N GLY A 311 20.43 13.66 -8.43
CA GLY A 311 20.99 14.28 -9.63
C GLY A 311 21.35 13.21 -10.67
N GLY A 312 20.41 12.89 -11.55
CA GLY A 312 20.50 11.86 -12.59
C GLY A 312 19.52 10.70 -12.41
N THR A 313 18.86 10.33 -13.51
CA THR A 313 17.75 9.35 -13.55
C THR A 313 18.18 7.88 -13.55
N THR A 314 19.47 7.57 -13.51
CA THR A 314 19.95 6.19 -13.53
C THR A 314 20.80 5.87 -12.32
N ASN A 315 20.75 4.61 -11.88
CA ASN A 315 21.60 4.08 -10.81
C ASN A 315 23.10 4.03 -11.23
N ASN A 316 23.43 4.55 -12.42
CA ASN A 316 24.79 4.71 -12.93
C ASN A 316 25.18 6.18 -12.87
N ALA A 317 26.06 6.48 -11.92
CA ALA A 317 26.68 7.78 -11.68
C ALA A 317 27.67 8.18 -12.80
N THR A 318 27.20 8.38 -14.03
CA THR A 318 28.06 8.88 -15.13
C THR A 318 27.54 10.12 -15.83
N SER A 319 26.25 10.47 -15.73
CA SER A 319 25.77 11.77 -16.21
C SER A 319 25.89 12.82 -15.11
N LYS A 320 26.93 13.66 -15.19
CA LYS A 320 26.99 14.93 -14.46
C LYS A 320 25.88 15.84 -14.98
N HIS A 321 24.72 15.85 -14.32
CA HIS A 321 23.76 16.92 -14.54
C HIS A 321 24.36 18.21 -13.96
N THR A 322 24.80 19.09 -14.87
CA THR A 322 25.42 20.37 -14.56
C THR A 322 24.32 21.41 -14.57
N LEU A 323 23.46 21.48 -13.54
CA LEU A 323 22.44 22.52 -13.46
C LEU A 323 22.29 23.08 -12.04
N SER A 324 22.01 24.39 -12.04
CA SER A 324 22.04 25.40 -10.98
C SER A 324 21.24 25.09 -9.72
N VAL A 325 21.54 25.85 -8.65
CA VAL A 325 20.78 25.99 -7.40
C VAL A 325 19.31 25.64 -7.60
N SER A 326 18.91 24.49 -7.07
CA SER A 326 17.60 23.92 -7.27
C SER A 326 16.83 23.94 -5.95
N ILE A 327 15.62 24.52 -5.98
CA ILE A 327 14.74 24.63 -4.81
C ILE A 327 13.73 23.50 -4.87
N PHE A 328 13.82 22.57 -3.93
CA PHE A 328 12.80 21.57 -3.70
C PHE A 328 11.92 21.98 -2.53
N THR A 329 10.62 22.15 -2.77
CA THR A 329 9.69 22.67 -1.77
C THR A 329 8.70 21.58 -1.34
N ILE A 330 8.71 21.29 -0.04
CA ILE A 330 7.77 20.39 0.63
C ILE A 330 7.03 21.18 1.69
N LEU A 331 5.71 21.29 1.54
CA LEU A 331 4.85 22.02 2.48
C LEU A 331 3.77 21.08 3.00
N HIS A 332 3.52 21.09 4.31
CA HIS A 332 2.40 20.37 4.92
C HIS A 332 2.33 18.88 4.57
N THR A 333 3.47 18.24 4.25
CA THR A 333 3.49 16.88 3.69
C THR A 333 3.93 15.89 4.75
N ARG A 334 3.32 14.71 4.75
CA ARG A 334 3.66 13.60 5.65
C ARG A 334 4.32 12.50 4.85
N SER A 335 5.48 12.02 5.28
CA SER A 335 6.17 10.86 4.72
C SER A 335 6.54 9.88 5.84
N VAL A 336 5.64 8.93 6.10
CA VAL A 336 5.67 8.07 7.30
C VAL A 336 5.58 6.59 6.95
N HIS A 337 6.05 5.70 7.83
CA HIS A 337 6.01 4.25 7.62
C HIS A 337 6.69 3.76 6.32
N ASN A 338 7.61 4.56 5.77
CA ASN A 338 8.47 4.15 4.68
C ASN A 338 9.71 3.44 5.24
N THR A 339 10.44 2.66 4.43
CA THR A 339 11.77 2.21 4.89
C THR A 339 12.67 3.42 5.11
N TYR A 340 12.61 4.40 4.21
CA TYR A 340 13.26 5.70 4.33
C TYR A 340 12.28 6.81 3.98
N GLY A 341 12.21 7.88 4.79
CA GLY A 341 11.29 9.00 4.55
C GLY A 341 11.71 9.83 3.34
N ILE A 342 12.80 10.59 3.47
CA ILE A 342 13.50 11.27 2.38
C ILE A 342 14.89 10.68 2.21
N ARG A 343 15.30 10.50 0.96
CA ARG A 343 16.67 10.15 0.60
C ARG A 343 17.21 11.09 -0.45
N LEU A 344 18.35 11.68 -0.16
CA LEU A 344 19.12 12.51 -1.09
C LEU A 344 20.36 11.72 -1.51
N HIS A 345 20.50 11.47 -2.82
CA HIS A 345 21.60 10.70 -3.39
C HIS A 345 22.12 11.34 -4.68
N GLY A 346 23.43 11.30 -4.94
CA GLY A 346 23.98 11.65 -6.26
C GLY A 346 24.62 13.03 -6.35
N ASN A 347 24.92 13.48 -7.57
CA ASN A 347 25.83 14.60 -7.84
C ASN A 347 25.10 15.95 -8.04
N GLU A 348 24.12 16.25 -7.20
CA GLU A 348 23.39 17.50 -7.29
C GLU A 348 24.25 18.67 -6.77
N GLN A 349 24.45 19.70 -7.60
CA GLN A 349 25.30 20.84 -7.24
C GLN A 349 24.51 21.86 -6.41
N ARG A 350 24.64 21.78 -5.08
CA ARG A 350 24.03 22.70 -4.10
C ARG A 350 22.49 22.71 -4.11
N PRO A 351 21.82 21.58 -3.83
CA PRO A 351 20.37 21.59 -3.66
C PRO A 351 19.98 22.43 -2.43
N HIS A 352 18.99 23.29 -2.61
CA HIS A 352 18.28 23.97 -1.54
C HIS A 352 16.95 23.25 -1.31
N ILE A 353 16.83 22.58 -0.18
CA ILE A 353 15.63 21.84 0.15
C ILE A 353 14.89 22.63 1.22
N PHE A 354 13.67 23.06 0.89
CA PHE A 354 12.78 23.79 1.78
C PHE A 354 11.66 22.87 2.24
N ILE A 355 11.64 22.58 3.54
CA ILE A 355 10.64 21.75 4.19
C ILE A 355 9.97 22.59 5.27
N ASP A 356 8.66 22.77 5.16
CA ASP A 356 7.88 23.51 6.14
C ASP A 356 6.61 22.75 6.55
N GLN A 357 6.27 22.84 7.83
CA GLN A 357 5.08 22.22 8.46
C GLN A 357 4.87 20.74 8.09
N SER A 358 5.95 19.99 7.87
CA SER A 358 5.92 18.63 7.32
C SER A 358 6.37 17.57 8.35
N GLU A 359 6.05 16.30 8.12
CA GLU A 359 6.33 15.20 9.06
C GLU A 359 7.02 14.02 8.36
N PHE A 360 8.20 13.60 8.83
CA PHE A 360 8.96 12.45 8.31
C PHE A 360 9.24 11.39 9.39
N SER A 361 8.24 11.12 10.22
CA SER A 361 8.33 10.26 11.39
C SER A 361 7.94 8.80 11.12
N PHE A 362 8.17 7.90 12.09
CA PHE A 362 7.75 6.49 12.04
C PHE A 362 8.28 5.70 10.82
N ASN A 363 9.37 6.16 10.21
CA ASN A 363 10.07 5.45 9.14
C ASN A 363 10.94 4.33 9.75
N TYR A 364 11.05 3.20 9.07
CA TYR A 364 11.67 1.98 9.65
C TYR A 364 13.18 2.07 9.81
N LYS A 365 13.88 2.88 9.00
CA LYS A 365 15.32 3.09 9.11
C LYS A 365 15.69 4.55 9.38
N HIS A 366 15.40 5.47 8.47
CA HIS A 366 15.70 6.89 8.71
C HIS A 366 14.58 7.78 8.16
N GLY A 367 14.26 8.85 8.88
CA GLY A 367 13.37 9.90 8.38
C GLY A 367 14.01 10.69 7.23
N LEU A 368 15.31 10.98 7.33
CA LEU A 368 16.08 11.69 6.32
C LEU A 368 17.48 11.08 6.16
N VAL A 369 17.89 10.81 4.92
CA VAL A 369 19.24 10.35 4.56
C VAL A 369 19.86 11.31 3.56
N ILE A 370 21.11 11.71 3.80
CA ILE A 370 21.90 12.54 2.89
C ILE A 370 23.19 11.78 2.56
N ALA A 371 23.30 11.21 1.36
CA ALA A 371 24.45 10.39 1.00
C ALA A 371 25.14 10.90 -0.28
N ASN A 372 26.35 11.45 -0.13
CA ASN A 372 27.23 11.81 -1.25
C ASN A 372 28.07 10.61 -1.71
N TRP A 373 28.22 10.45 -3.04
CA TRP A 373 29.17 9.52 -3.64
C TRP A 373 30.55 10.18 -3.75
N ASN A 374 31.58 9.52 -3.20
CA ASN A 374 33.01 9.42 -3.53
C ASN A 374 33.82 10.58 -4.15
N ASP A 375 33.27 11.74 -4.47
CA ASP A 375 34.01 12.85 -5.06
C ASP A 375 34.26 13.93 -4.02
N ALA A 376 35.55 14.18 -3.75
CA ALA A 376 36.06 15.17 -2.80
C ALA A 376 35.76 16.63 -3.21
N SER A 377 34.95 16.86 -4.25
CA SER A 377 34.48 18.19 -4.66
C SER A 377 33.24 18.57 -3.83
N SER A 378 33.47 19.34 -2.78
CA SER A 378 32.48 19.87 -1.84
C SER A 378 31.24 20.48 -2.51
N THR A 379 30.12 19.76 -2.49
CA THR A 379 28.79 20.33 -2.76
C THR A 379 28.04 20.47 -1.43
N GLU A 380 27.78 21.71 -1.02
CA GLU A 380 26.98 22.03 0.18
C GLU A 380 25.50 21.77 -0.14
N THR A 381 24.88 20.80 0.52
CA THR A 381 23.40 20.66 0.54
C THR A 381 22.84 21.59 1.60
N VAL A 382 21.94 22.50 1.24
CA VAL A 382 21.30 23.41 2.19
C VAL A 382 19.89 22.91 2.48
N LEU A 383 19.63 22.57 3.75
CA LEU A 383 18.33 22.08 4.21
C LEU A 383 17.68 23.14 5.10
N HIS A 384 16.67 23.80 4.57
CA HIS A 384 15.81 24.68 5.33
C HIS A 384 14.65 23.87 5.91
N LEU A 385 14.57 23.78 7.24
CA LEU A 385 13.56 22.99 7.95
C LEU A 385 12.80 23.87 8.94
N TYR A 386 11.55 24.16 8.63
CA TYR A 386 10.69 25.02 9.44
C TYR A 386 9.51 24.22 9.99
N ASN A 387 9.20 24.38 11.28
CA ASN A 387 8.00 23.83 11.93
C ASN A 387 7.70 22.34 11.62
N SER A 388 8.73 21.55 11.35
CA SER A 388 8.59 20.20 10.80
C SER A 388 9.05 19.14 11.80
N LYS A 389 8.39 17.98 11.78
CA LYS A 389 8.68 16.85 12.66
C LYS A 389 9.55 15.83 11.95
N LEU A 390 10.74 15.60 12.47
CA LEU A 390 11.63 14.51 12.08
C LEU A 390 11.79 13.62 13.31
N ASN A 391 10.98 12.56 13.45
CA ASN A 391 11.12 11.63 14.57
C ASN A 391 11.64 10.28 14.07
N ASP A 392 12.68 9.77 14.72
CA ASP A 392 13.19 8.43 14.48
C ASP A 392 12.53 7.44 15.46
N ASN A 393 12.05 6.32 14.95
CA ASN A 393 11.52 5.22 15.75
C ASN A 393 12.41 3.98 15.70
N SER A 394 13.62 4.09 15.13
CA SER A 394 14.51 2.96 14.90
C SER A 394 15.85 3.16 15.63
N GLU A 395 16.55 2.06 15.91
CA GLU A 395 17.91 2.05 16.46
C GLU A 395 18.96 2.73 15.51
N SER A 396 18.54 3.26 14.36
CA SER A 396 19.39 3.69 13.25
C SER A 396 19.78 5.18 13.26
N GLY A 397 19.11 6.04 14.04
CA GLY A 397 19.41 7.48 14.13
C GLY A 397 18.65 8.37 13.12
N LEU A 398 18.39 9.61 13.56
CA LEU A 398 17.65 10.68 12.88
C LEU A 398 18.14 11.00 11.45
N LEU A 399 19.46 10.94 11.26
CA LEU A 399 20.18 11.38 10.07
C LEU A 399 21.34 10.42 9.82
N SER A 400 21.52 10.04 8.55
CA SER A 400 22.75 9.43 8.07
C SER A 400 23.40 10.35 7.05
N SER A 401 24.64 10.77 7.31
CA SER A 401 25.43 11.65 6.45
C SER A 401 26.84 11.12 6.22
N SER A 402 27.36 11.23 5.00
CA SER A 402 28.80 10.97 4.73
C SER A 402 29.67 12.18 5.10
N SER A 403 30.98 11.96 5.26
CA SER A 403 31.98 12.85 5.88
C SER A 403 32.14 14.25 5.29
N TYR A 404 31.47 14.57 4.17
CA TYR A 404 31.64 15.80 3.40
C TYR A 404 30.36 16.66 3.31
N THR A 405 29.36 16.37 4.15
CA THR A 405 28.07 17.08 4.12
C THR A 405 28.06 18.23 5.14
N LYS A 406 27.90 19.47 4.67
CA LYS A 406 27.62 20.61 5.56
C LYS A 406 26.12 20.81 5.65
N LEU A 407 25.53 20.41 6.77
CA LEU A 407 24.12 20.62 7.06
C LEU A 407 23.95 22.02 7.68
N VAL A 408 23.30 22.94 6.96
CA VAL A 408 22.88 24.22 7.53
C VAL A 408 21.44 24.06 7.97
N LEU A 409 21.21 23.85 9.28
CA LEU A 409 19.86 23.87 9.85
C LEU A 409 19.50 25.33 10.17
N SER A 410 18.51 25.89 9.47
CA SER A 410 17.81 27.09 9.93
C SER A 410 16.57 26.64 10.69
N LEU A 411 16.59 26.80 12.02
CA LEU A 411 15.44 26.53 12.91
C LEU A 411 14.48 27.72 12.97
#